data_AF-A0A0G0X3H9-F1
#
_entry.id   AF-A0A0G0X3H9-F1
#
_cell.length_a   1.000
_cell.length_b   1.000
_cell.length_c   1.000
_cell.angle_alpha   90.00
_cell.angle_beta   90.00
_cell.angle_gamma   90.00
#
_symmetry.space_group_name_H-M   'P 1'
#
loop_
_entity.id
_entity.type
_entity.pdbx_description
1 polymer ?
#
loop_
_entity_poly.entity_id
_entity_poly.type
_entity_poly.pdbx_seq_one_letter_code
_entity_poly.pdbx_strand_id
1 'polypeptide(L)'
;YLGMKPNEHEYKVMGLAPYASSESATEVKKLFRKLFWVDGLSVKSAIPTLGYYSFLEKNLSKVRFDAIAGGIQACTEELLVELVRNSIERTNIHSIVLGGGVFMICFCNALMWR
;
A
#
# COMPACT_ATOMS: atom_id res chain seq x y z
N TYR A 1 -0.78 -10.67 -10.81
CA TYR A 1 -1.07 -9.51 -11.67
C TYR A 1 0.19 -8.97 -12.33
N LEU A 2 1.16 -8.39 -11.61
CA LEU A 2 2.40 -7.84 -12.18
C LEU A 2 3.46 -8.89 -12.61
N GLY A 3 3.15 -10.18 -12.63
CA GLY A 3 4.13 -11.25 -12.89
C GLY A 3 5.23 -11.39 -11.83
N MET A 4 5.07 -10.76 -10.67
CA MET A 4 6.02 -10.79 -9.55
C MET A 4 5.75 -11.97 -8.61
N LYS A 5 6.81 -12.51 -8.01
CA LYS A 5 6.73 -13.62 -7.06
C LYS A 5 6.42 -13.08 -5.66
N PRO A 6 5.33 -13.54 -5.02
CA PRO A 6 5.01 -13.15 -3.65
C PRO A 6 6.14 -13.53 -2.67
N ASN A 7 6.34 -12.71 -1.65
CA ASN A 7 7.36 -12.81 -0.59
C ASN A 7 8.83 -12.70 -1.06
N GLU A 8 9.05 -12.33 -2.32
CA GLU A 8 10.40 -12.18 -2.88
C GLU A 8 10.57 -10.90 -3.70
N HIS A 9 9.56 -10.47 -4.45
CA HIS A 9 9.69 -9.38 -5.41
C HIS A 9 9.10 -8.04 -4.95
N GLU A 10 8.78 -7.90 -3.67
CA GLU A 10 8.24 -6.66 -3.11
C GLU A 10 9.19 -5.47 -3.28
N TYR A 11 10.51 -5.71 -3.19
CA TYR A 11 11.53 -4.70 -3.46
C TYR A 11 11.51 -4.19 -4.90
N LYS A 12 11.02 -4.99 -5.87
CA LYS A 12 10.87 -4.57 -7.27
C LYS A 12 9.68 -3.62 -7.43
N VAL A 13 8.58 -3.87 -6.71
CA VAL A 13 7.44 -2.94 -6.66
C VAL A 13 7.92 -1.61 -6.08
N MET A 14 8.63 -1.64 -4.96
CA MET A 14 9.23 -0.44 -4.38
C MET A 14 10.15 0.28 -5.37
N GLY A 15 11.07 -0.43 -6.02
CA GLY A 15 12.00 0.18 -6.97
C GLY A 15 11.32 0.84 -8.16
N LEU A 16 10.10 0.42 -8.51
CA LEU A 16 9.31 0.98 -9.60
C LEU A 16 8.44 2.17 -9.17
N ALA A 17 8.10 2.28 -7.88
CA ALA A 17 7.20 3.32 -7.36
C ALA A 17 7.67 4.76 -7.65
N PRO A 18 8.97 5.14 -7.53
CA PRO A 18 9.44 6.50 -7.81
C PRO A 18 9.31 6.92 -9.28
N TYR A 19 9.19 5.96 -10.21
CA TYR A 19 9.07 6.24 -11.64
C TYR A 19 7.64 6.58 -12.07
N ALA A 20 6.66 6.38 -11.18
CA ALA A 20 5.28 6.73 -11.45
C ALA A 20 5.09 8.24 -11.53
N SER A 21 4.28 8.72 -12.49
CA SER A 21 3.82 10.11 -12.43
C SER A 21 2.89 10.30 -11.22
N SER A 22 3.02 11.45 -10.55
CA SER A 22 2.23 11.79 -9.36
C SER A 22 0.73 11.69 -9.59
N GLU A 23 0.26 12.12 -10.77
CA GLU A 23 -1.14 12.04 -11.17
C GLU A 23 -1.63 10.60 -11.32
N SER A 24 -0.89 9.75 -12.04
CA SER A 24 -1.29 8.36 -12.27
C SER A 24 -1.24 7.53 -10.98
N ALA A 25 -0.21 7.75 -10.15
CA ALA A 25 -0.13 7.12 -8.83
C ALA A 25 -1.30 7.53 -7.93
N THR A 26 -1.73 8.79 -7.99
CA THR A 26 -2.86 9.30 -7.18
C THR A 26 -4.18 8.65 -7.57
N GLU A 27 -4.46 8.46 -8.87
CA GLU A 27 -5.68 7.80 -9.33
C GLU A 27 -5.72 6.33 -8.90
N VAL A 28 -4.60 5.63 -9.01
CA VAL A 28 -4.49 4.25 -8.52
C VAL A 28 -4.64 4.19 -7.00
N LYS A 29 -4.04 5.13 -6.26
CA LYS A 29 -4.19 5.21 -4.80
C LYS A 29 -5.66 5.36 -4.40
N LYS A 30 -6.41 6.26 -5.05
CA LYS A 30 -7.85 6.45 -4.79
C LYS A 30 -8.64 5.16 -4.98
N LEU A 31 -8.28 4.37 -5.99
CA LEU A 31 -8.90 3.07 -6.25
C LEU A 31 -8.63 2.07 -5.11
N PHE A 32 -7.38 1.95 -4.67
CA PHE A 32 -7.04 1.08 -3.54
C PHE A 32 -7.60 1.57 -2.20
N ARG A 33 -7.75 2.88 -2.01
CA ARG A 33 -8.34 3.45 -0.79
C ARG A 33 -9.84 3.18 -0.64
N LYS A 34 -10.55 2.97 -1.76
CA LYS A 34 -11.93 2.45 -1.73
C LYS A 34 -11.98 0.97 -1.36
N LEU A 35 -10.88 0.25 -1.61
CA LEU A 35 -10.78 -1.17 -1.34
C LEU A 35 -10.39 -1.45 0.11
N PHE A 36 -9.45 -0.68 0.65
CA PHE A 36 -8.89 -0.88 1.98
C PHE A 36 -9.09 0.36 2.86
N TRP A 37 -9.48 0.13 4.11
CA TRP A 37 -9.55 1.17 5.14
C TRP A 37 -9.13 0.61 6.50
N VAL A 38 -8.79 1.50 7.41
CA VAL A 38 -8.53 1.16 8.81
C VAL A 38 -9.81 1.36 9.62
N ASP A 39 -10.13 0.37 10.44
CA ASP A 39 -11.22 0.39 11.41
C ASP A 39 -10.63 0.11 12.79
N GLY A 40 -10.34 1.18 13.53
CA GLY A 40 -9.62 1.11 14.80
C GLY A 40 -8.22 0.51 14.64
N LEU A 41 -8.04 -0.72 15.13
CA LEU A 41 -6.77 -1.47 15.09
C LEU A 41 -6.73 -2.55 14.00
N SER A 42 -7.72 -2.57 13.10
CA SER A 42 -7.84 -3.60 12.06
C SER A 42 -7.91 -2.97 10.68
N VAL A 43 -7.20 -3.56 9.71
CA VAL A 43 -7.37 -3.23 8.30
C VAL A 43 -8.51 -4.05 7.72
N LYS A 44 -9.47 -3.39 7.09
CA LYS A 44 -10.62 -4.01 6.43
C LYS A 44 -10.48 -3.89 4.92
N SER A 45 -11.17 -4.79 4.21
CA SER A 45 -11.26 -4.78 2.74
C SER A 45 -12.70 -4.86 2.29
N ALA A 46 -13.03 -4.18 1.19
CA ALA A 46 -14.35 -4.19 0.57
C ALA A 46 -14.63 -5.51 -0.15
N ILE A 47 -13.59 -6.25 -0.55
CA ILE A 47 -13.75 -7.50 -1.31
C ILE A 47 -13.03 -8.66 -0.65
N PRO A 48 -13.60 -9.88 -0.71
CA PRO A 48 -12.93 -11.09 -0.26
C PRO A 48 -11.73 -11.42 -1.14
N THR A 49 -10.80 -12.22 -0.60
CA THR A 49 -9.51 -12.53 -1.26
C THR A 49 -9.66 -13.10 -2.67
N LEU A 50 -10.68 -13.91 -2.90
CA LEU A 50 -10.97 -14.50 -4.21
C LEU A 50 -11.36 -13.46 -5.28
N GLY A 51 -11.88 -12.30 -4.87
CA GLY A 51 -12.31 -11.23 -5.77
C GLY A 51 -11.19 -10.31 -6.25
N TYR A 52 -10.01 -10.34 -5.63
CA TYR A 52 -8.92 -9.41 -5.95
C TYR A 52 -8.46 -9.52 -7.39
N TYR A 53 -8.30 -10.75 -7.91
CA TYR A 53 -7.78 -10.93 -9.27
C TYR A 53 -8.70 -10.29 -10.31
N SER A 54 -10.01 -10.56 -10.24
CA SER A 54 -11.02 -9.97 -11.12
C SER A 54 -11.11 -8.45 -10.98
N PHE A 55 -10.97 -7.92 -9.75
CA PHE A 55 -10.94 -6.49 -9.51
C PHE A 55 -9.71 -5.83 -10.16
N LEU A 56 -8.53 -6.42 -10.01
CA LEU A 56 -7.29 -5.90 -10.57
C LEU A 56 -7.32 -5.93 -12.10
N GLU A 57 -7.78 -7.02 -12.73
CA GLU A 57 -7.92 -7.07 -14.18
C GLU A 57 -8.90 -6.01 -14.72
N LYS A 58 -10.05 -5.85 -14.07
CA LYS A 58 -11.06 -4.88 -14.52
C LYS A 58 -10.58 -3.43 -14.42
N ASN A 59 -9.87 -3.09 -13.35
CA ASN A 59 -9.55 -1.71 -13.03
C ASN A 59 -8.13 -1.27 -13.43
N LEU A 60 -7.18 -2.21 -13.54
CA LEU A 60 -5.77 -1.88 -13.75
C LEU A 60 -5.22 -2.34 -15.11
N SER A 61 -6.00 -3.04 -15.93
CA SER A 61 -5.53 -3.59 -17.23
C SER A 61 -4.96 -2.55 -18.21
N LYS A 62 -5.40 -1.30 -18.10
CA LYS A 62 -4.91 -0.17 -18.92
C LYS A 62 -3.98 0.78 -18.17
N VAL A 63 -3.63 0.46 -16.93
CA VAL A 63 -2.76 1.27 -16.10
C VAL A 63 -1.34 0.76 -16.23
N ARG A 64 -0.38 1.68 -16.39
CA ARG A 64 1.03 1.31 -16.43
C ARG A 64 1.49 0.73 -15.09
N PHE A 65 2.38 -0.25 -15.14
CA PHE A 65 2.84 -1.00 -13.97
C PHE A 65 3.56 -0.13 -12.92
N ASP A 66 4.26 0.93 -13.34
CA ASP A 66 4.89 1.93 -12.48
C ASP A 66 3.83 2.72 -11.69
N ALA A 67 2.77 3.20 -12.36
CA ALA A 67 1.65 3.84 -11.69
C ALA A 67 0.93 2.91 -10.69
N ILE A 68 0.83 1.61 -11.01
CA ILE A 68 0.29 0.61 -10.08
C ILE A 68 1.18 0.52 -8.83
N ALA A 69 2.49 0.39 -9.02
CA ALA A 69 3.46 0.31 -7.94
C ALA A 69 3.46 1.56 -7.05
N GLY A 70 3.46 2.76 -7.65
CA GLY A 70 3.39 4.01 -6.90
C GLY A 70 2.09 4.18 -6.12
N GLY A 71 0.95 3.85 -6.75
CA GLY A 71 -0.35 3.99 -6.11
C GLY A 71 -0.60 3.02 -4.96
N ILE A 72 -0.21 1.75 -5.11
CA ILE A 72 -0.32 0.77 -4.03
C ILE A 72 0.61 1.13 -2.87
N GLN A 73 1.85 1.54 -3.17
CA GLN A 73 2.83 1.96 -2.18
C GLN A 73 2.30 3.10 -1.31
N ALA A 74 1.81 4.17 -1.96
CA ALA A 74 1.26 5.32 -1.26
C ALA A 74 0.02 4.96 -0.42
N CYS A 75 -0.85 4.08 -0.94
CA CYS A 75 -2.02 3.61 -0.19
C CYS A 75 -1.62 2.82 1.06
N THR A 76 -0.66 1.91 0.94
CA THR A 76 -0.16 1.10 2.07
C THR A 76 0.47 1.98 3.14
N GLU A 77 1.27 2.97 2.76
CA GLU A 77 1.88 3.92 3.70
C GLU A 77 0.81 4.70 4.48
N GLU A 78 -0.22 5.23 3.81
CA GLU A 78 -1.33 5.93 4.47
C GLU A 78 -2.10 5.03 5.44
N LEU A 79 -2.40 3.79 5.06
CA LEU A 79 -3.09 2.82 5.92
C LEU A 79 -2.25 2.49 7.17
N LEU A 80 -0.93 2.33 7.02
CA LEU A 80 -0.06 2.05 8.16
C LEU A 80 0.04 3.23 9.11
N VAL A 81 0.20 4.45 8.58
CA VAL A 81 0.25 5.67 9.42
C VAL A 81 -1.05 5.82 10.21
N GLU A 82 -2.19 5.58 9.59
CA GLU A 82 -3.50 5.61 10.27
C GLU A 82 -3.62 4.51 11.33
N LEU A 83 -3.19 3.28 11.01
CA LEU A 83 -3.18 2.18 11.98
C LEU A 83 -2.29 2.48 13.19
N VAL A 84 -1.11 3.04 12.96
CA VAL A 84 -0.17 3.43 14.02
C VAL A 84 -0.77 4.57 14.86
N ARG A 85 -1.35 5.59 14.23
CA ARG A 85 -2.03 6.69 14.95
C ARG A 85 -3.17 6.17 15.82
N ASN A 86 -4.05 5.35 15.28
CA ASN A 86 -5.13 4.72 16.03
C ASN A 86 -4.59 3.87 17.19
N SER A 87 -3.45 3.20 16.99
CA SER A 87 -2.80 2.41 18.04
C SER A 87 -2.28 3.28 19.18
N ILE A 88 -1.64 4.41 18.86
CA ILE A 88 -1.17 5.38 19.86
C ILE A 88 -2.35 5.96 20.62
N GLU A 89 -3.39 6.43 19.93
CA GLU A 89 -4.56 7.06 20.58
C GLU A 89 -5.28 6.09 21.53
N ARG A 90 -5.33 4.80 21.18
CA ARG A 90 -5.99 3.78 22.00
C ARG A 90 -5.16 3.29 23.18
N THR A 91 -3.83 3.27 23.05
CA THR A 91 -2.93 2.66 24.04
C THR A 91 -2.12 3.68 24.84
N ASN A 92 -2.05 4.92 24.38
CA ASN A 92 -1.19 5.99 24.88
C ASN A 92 0.31 5.61 24.90
N ILE A 93 0.72 4.64 24.08
CA ILE A 93 2.11 4.20 23.95
C ILE A 93 2.74 4.93 22.76
N HIS A 94 3.79 5.71 23.02
CA HIS A 94 4.52 6.45 21.99
C HIS A 94 5.74 5.69 21.43
N SER A 95 6.15 4.62 22.09
CA SER A 95 7.26 3.77 21.66
C SER A 95 6.73 2.58 20.87
N ILE A 96 6.94 2.60 19.55
CA ILE A 96 6.33 1.63 18.63
C ILE A 96 7.43 0.86 17.93
N VAL A 97 7.36 -0.46 18.01
CA VAL A 97 8.22 -1.37 17.26
C VAL A 97 7.42 -1.90 16.08
N LEU A 98 7.94 -1.67 14.88
CA LEU A 98 7.35 -2.14 13.63
C LEU A 98 8.19 -3.30 13.09
N GLY A 99 7.55 -4.38 12.67
CA GLY A 99 8.24 -5.57 12.18
C GLY A 99 7.44 -6.31 11.11
N GLY A 100 8.13 -6.94 10.17
CA GLY A 100 7.55 -7.71 9.07
C GLY A 100 7.86 -7.14 7.68
N GLY A 101 7.63 -7.96 6.65
CA GLY A 101 7.95 -7.62 5.25
C GLY A 101 7.24 -6.37 4.72
N VAL A 102 6.05 -6.06 5.23
CA VAL A 102 5.29 -4.86 4.88
C VAL A 102 6.02 -3.58 5.31
N PHE A 103 6.68 -3.59 6.48
CA PHE A 103 7.42 -2.43 6.96
C PHE A 103 8.75 -2.23 6.25
N MET A 104 9.37 -3.31 5.75
CA MET A 104 10.53 -3.20 4.85
C MET A 104 10.19 -2.40 3.58
N ILE A 105 8.95 -2.54 3.11
CA ILE A 105 8.45 -1.89 1.89
C ILE A 105 8.15 -0.40 2.14
N CYS A 106 7.61 -0.03 3.30
CA CYS A 106 7.22 1.36 3.57
C CYS A 106 8.37 2.25 4.06
N PHE A 107 9.33 1.71 4.82
CA PHE A 107 10.38 2.52 5.46
C PHE A 107 11.44 3.05 4.48
N CYS A 108 11.67 2.35 3.37
CA CYS A 108 12.64 2.78 2.35
C CYS A 108 12.16 3.99 1.52
N ASN A 109 10.85 4.28 1.50
CA ASN A 109 10.32 5.50 0.87
C ASN A 109 10.30 6.69 1.84
N ALA A 110 9.95 6.45 3.11
CA ALA A 110 9.93 7.49 4.15
C ALA A 110 11.33 8.08 4.42
N LEU A 111 12.40 7.29 4.33
CA LEU A 111 13.78 7.79 4.50
C LEU A 111 14.34 8.56 3.30
N MET A 112 13.69 8.51 2.13
CA MET A 112 14.18 9.20 0.94
C MET A 112 13.63 10.63 0.81
N TRP A 113 12.52 10.96 1.48
CA TRP A 113 11.94 12.31 1.50
C TRP A 113 11.36 12.65 2.88
N ARG A 114 12.14 13.43 3.65
CA ARG A 114 11.83 14.19 4.88
C ARG A 114 12.05 13.51 6.23
#